data_AF-A0A3B8K2X2-F1
#
_entry.id   AF-A0A3B8K2X2-F1
#
_cell.length_a   1.000
_cell.length_b   1.000
_cell.length_c   1.000
_cell.angle_alpha   90.00
_cell.angle_beta   90.00
_cell.angle_gamma   90.00
#
_symmetry.space_group_name_H-M   'P 1'
#
loop_
_entity.id
_entity.type
_entity.pdbx_description
1 polymer ?
#
loop_
_entity_poly.entity_id
_entity_poly.type
_entity_poly.pdbx_seq_one_letter_code
_entity_poly.pdbx_strand_id
1 'polypeptide(L)'
;CALLGLPPEDLVGPGTGLDSAGVKHKSDVIRQALKHHEAVIRTAQPLMILRHLGGFEIAGLVGAYVGCAQKGKAVLVDGFIASVAALVAVKANPSIAPWLFYAHCSAEPGHRHVLAALKADPLLDLGMRLGEGSGAAVAVLVLEAACQLHSNMATFSEAGVSEASD
;
A
#
# COMPACT_ATOMS: atom_id res chain seq x y z
N CYS A 1 -9.21 -6.46 7.21
CA CYS A 1 -10.37 -6.55 8.11
C CYS A 1 -10.11 -5.84 9.44
N ALA A 2 -9.29 -6.39 10.34
CA ALA A 2 -9.09 -5.85 11.71
C ALA A 2 -8.73 -4.35 11.78
N LEU A 3 -7.83 -3.87 10.91
CA LEU A 3 -7.41 -2.45 10.90
C LEU A 3 -8.43 -1.47 10.33
N LEU A 4 -9.36 -1.97 9.50
CA LEU A 4 -10.34 -1.16 8.75
C LEU A 4 -11.76 -1.32 9.27
N GLY A 5 -12.03 -2.32 10.13
CA GLY A 5 -13.38 -2.65 10.58
C GLY A 5 -14.28 -3.21 9.47
N LEU A 6 -13.71 -3.63 8.34
CA LEU A 6 -14.46 -4.17 7.20
C LEU A 6 -14.60 -5.70 7.29
N PRO A 7 -15.74 -6.25 6.81
CA PRO A 7 -15.97 -7.68 6.75
C PRO A 7 -15.02 -8.36 5.72
N PRO A 8 -14.69 -9.65 5.90
CA PRO A 8 -13.83 -10.38 4.96
C PRO A 8 -14.30 -10.32 3.50
N GLU A 9 -15.61 -10.31 3.27
CA GLU A 9 -16.24 -10.30 1.96
C GLU A 9 -15.82 -9.11 1.09
N ASP A 10 -15.51 -7.96 1.71
CA ASP A 10 -15.10 -6.75 0.99
C ASP A 10 -13.60 -6.77 0.62
N LEU A 11 -12.81 -7.64 1.26
CA LEU A 11 -11.35 -7.59 1.19
C LEU A 11 -10.69 -8.84 0.63
N VAL A 12 -11.36 -9.99 0.73
CA VAL A 12 -10.78 -11.28 0.36
C VAL A 12 -10.88 -11.49 -1.15
N GLY A 13 -9.72 -11.55 -1.79
CA GLY A 13 -9.57 -11.90 -3.19
C GLY A 13 -9.14 -13.34 -3.45
N PRO A 14 -9.14 -13.74 -4.73
CA PRO A 14 -8.70 -15.06 -5.18
C PRO A 14 -7.20 -15.29 -4.99
N GLY A 15 -6.39 -14.25 -4.78
CA GLY A 15 -4.94 -14.36 -4.64
C GLY A 15 -4.32 -15.07 -5.84
N THR A 16 -3.65 -16.20 -5.59
CA THR A 16 -2.98 -17.02 -6.61
C THR A 16 -3.92 -17.82 -7.51
N GLY A 17 -5.24 -17.56 -7.48
CA GLY A 17 -6.21 -18.13 -8.43
C GLY A 17 -7.25 -19.06 -7.81
N LEU A 18 -7.63 -18.83 -6.55
CA LEU A 18 -8.75 -19.54 -5.93
C LEU A 18 -10.05 -19.31 -6.69
N ASP A 19 -10.89 -20.34 -6.77
CA ASP A 19 -12.27 -20.24 -7.23
C ASP A 19 -13.18 -19.61 -6.17
N SER A 20 -14.47 -19.48 -6.47
CA SER A 20 -15.46 -18.90 -5.55
C SER A 20 -15.58 -19.68 -4.23
N ALA A 21 -15.41 -21.01 -4.25
CA ALA A 21 -15.48 -21.83 -3.05
C ALA A 21 -14.23 -21.61 -2.17
N GLY A 22 -13.05 -21.52 -2.78
CA GLY A 22 -11.79 -21.19 -2.12
C GLY A 22 -11.80 -19.79 -1.51
N VAL A 23 -12.33 -18.80 -2.23
CA VAL A 23 -12.52 -17.44 -1.70
C VAL A 23 -13.47 -17.44 -0.50
N LYS A 24 -14.59 -18.16 -0.59
CA LYS A 24 -15.54 -18.29 0.54
C LYS A 24 -14.89 -18.94 1.76
N HIS A 25 -14.19 -20.05 1.57
CA HIS A 25 -13.48 -20.73 2.65
C HIS A 25 -12.42 -19.82 3.29
N LYS A 26 -11.65 -19.08 2.47
CA LYS A 26 -10.67 -18.09 2.95
C LYS A 26 -11.34 -17.00 3.79
N SER A 27 -12.49 -16.47 3.35
CA SER A 27 -13.29 -15.52 4.14
C SER A 27 -13.74 -16.10 5.47
N ASP A 28 -14.16 -17.37 5.50
CA ASP A 28 -14.59 -18.04 6.72
C ASP A 28 -13.44 -18.22 7.72
N VAL A 29 -12.26 -18.63 7.25
CA VAL A 29 -11.04 -18.74 8.08
C VAL A 29 -10.67 -17.38 8.68
N ILE A 30 -10.69 -16.32 7.87
CA ILE A 30 -10.41 -14.96 8.34
C ILE A 30 -11.45 -14.53 9.38
N ARG A 31 -12.73 -14.84 9.17
CA ARG A 31 -13.79 -14.52 10.15
C ARG A 31 -13.56 -15.22 11.49
N GLN A 32 -13.14 -16.49 11.47
CA GLN A 32 -12.81 -17.24 12.67
C GLN A 32 -11.63 -16.62 13.41
N ALA A 33 -10.56 -16.24 12.69
CA ALA A 33 -9.39 -15.59 13.28
C ALA A 33 -9.75 -14.22 13.90
N LEU A 34 -10.57 -13.41 13.21
CA LEU A 34 -11.05 -12.13 13.74
C LEU A 34 -11.86 -12.30 15.02
N LYS A 35 -12.77 -13.29 15.06
CA LYS A 35 -13.56 -13.60 16.25
C LYS A 35 -12.69 -14.07 17.40
N HIS A 36 -11.72 -14.94 17.13
CA HIS A 36 -10.81 -15.46 18.15
C HIS A 36 -9.99 -14.34 18.81
N HIS A 37 -9.58 -13.32 18.04
CA HIS A 37 -8.78 -12.20 18.52
C HIS A 37 -9.60 -10.92 18.78
N GLU A 38 -10.93 -10.99 18.93
CA GLU A 38 -11.82 -9.83 19.04
C GLU A 38 -11.41 -8.86 20.18
N ALA A 39 -11.07 -9.40 21.35
CA ALA A 39 -10.65 -8.59 22.51
C ALA A 39 -9.39 -7.76 22.22
N VAL A 40 -8.42 -8.35 21.49
CA VAL A 40 -7.23 -7.66 21.03
C VAL A 40 -7.63 -6.59 20.03
N ILE A 41 -8.39 -6.92 18.98
CA ILE A 41 -8.78 -5.97 17.92
C ILE A 41 -9.45 -4.71 18.49
N ARG A 42 -10.29 -4.85 19.53
CA ARG A 42 -11.03 -3.74 20.13
C ARG A 42 -10.18 -2.75 20.92
N THR A 43 -9.03 -3.18 21.43
CA THR A 43 -8.26 -2.42 22.44
C THR A 43 -6.81 -2.18 22.06
N ALA A 44 -6.33 -2.91 21.05
CA ALA A 44 -4.93 -3.00 20.72
C ALA A 44 -4.45 -1.90 19.77
N GLN A 45 -3.18 -1.52 19.97
CA GLN A 45 -2.44 -0.74 18.99
C GLN A 45 -2.21 -1.55 17.70
N PRO A 46 -1.94 -0.90 16.55
CA PRO A 46 -1.78 -1.58 15.26
C PRO A 46 -0.73 -2.70 15.26
N LEU A 47 0.38 -2.53 15.98
CA LEU A 47 1.43 -3.55 16.08
C LEU A 47 0.98 -4.81 16.84
N MET A 48 0.07 -4.66 17.79
CA MET A 48 -0.51 -5.78 18.51
C MET A 48 -1.52 -6.55 17.63
N ILE A 49 -2.23 -5.87 16.73
CA ILE A 49 -3.05 -6.53 15.69
C ILE A 49 -2.13 -7.31 14.73
N LEU A 50 -1.05 -6.68 14.25
CA LEU A 50 -0.05 -7.31 13.39
C LEU A 50 0.52 -8.60 14.02
N ARG A 51 0.82 -8.58 15.32
CA ARG A 51 1.34 -9.75 16.04
C ARG A 51 0.41 -10.97 16.00
N HIS A 52 -0.91 -10.77 15.98
CA HIS A 52 -1.88 -11.86 16.07
C HIS A 52 -2.44 -12.29 14.71
N LEU A 53 -2.60 -11.33 13.80
CA LEU A 53 -3.34 -11.51 12.54
C LEU A 53 -2.50 -11.19 11.29
N GLY A 54 -1.22 -10.85 11.46
CA GLY A 54 -0.29 -10.58 10.36
C GLY A 54 0.62 -11.77 10.04
N GLY A 55 1.76 -11.44 9.43
CA GLY A 55 2.84 -12.36 9.10
C GLY A 55 4.20 -11.70 9.28
N PHE A 56 5.27 -12.49 9.30
CA PHE A 56 6.63 -11.99 9.49
C PHE A 56 7.08 -11.07 8.34
N GLU A 57 6.62 -11.35 7.13
CA GLU A 57 6.86 -10.54 5.94
C GLU A 57 6.21 -9.15 6.05
N ILE A 58 4.98 -9.07 6.57
CA ILE A 58 4.31 -7.79 6.82
C ILE A 58 5.05 -7.03 7.93
N ALA A 59 5.47 -7.72 8.99
CA ALA A 59 6.25 -7.11 10.07
C ALA A 59 7.61 -6.59 9.58
N GLY A 60 8.29 -7.34 8.71
CA GLY A 60 9.52 -6.93 8.05
C GLY A 60 9.34 -5.66 7.23
N LEU A 61 8.26 -5.58 6.43
CA LEU A 61 7.93 -4.40 5.65
C LEU A 61 7.60 -3.19 6.53
N VAL A 62 6.81 -3.37 7.60
CA VAL A 62 6.54 -2.30 8.58
C VAL A 62 7.85 -1.74 9.14
N GLY A 63 8.76 -2.61 9.57
CA GLY A 63 10.07 -2.21 10.07
C GLY A 63 10.92 -1.48 9.01
N ALA A 64 10.91 -1.96 7.78
CA ALA A 64 11.61 -1.32 6.67
C ALA A 64 11.07 0.09 6.38
N TYR A 65 9.75 0.27 6.37
CA TYR A 65 9.10 1.56 6.13
C TYR A 65 9.43 2.57 7.23
N VAL A 66 9.37 2.14 8.50
CA VAL A 66 9.80 2.95 9.65
C VAL A 66 11.27 3.35 9.50
N GLY A 67 12.15 2.39 9.20
CA GLY A 67 13.58 2.63 9.06
C GLY A 67 13.94 3.56 7.90
N CYS A 68 13.23 3.48 6.77
CA CYS A 68 13.41 4.41 5.66
C CYS A 68 12.93 5.83 6.02
N ALA A 69 11.75 5.96 6.64
CA ALA A 69 11.23 7.25 7.09
C ALA A 69 12.18 7.95 8.09
N GLN A 70 12.75 7.21 9.04
CA GLN A 70 13.75 7.72 9.99
C GLN A 70 15.03 8.22 9.30
N LYS A 71 15.37 7.65 8.14
CA LYS A 71 16.54 8.04 7.34
C LYS A 71 16.22 9.09 6.28
N GLY A 72 14.98 9.59 6.25
CA GLY A 72 14.52 10.51 5.24
C GLY A 72 14.56 9.94 3.82
N LYS A 73 14.26 8.64 3.67
CA LYS A 73 14.22 7.96 2.37
C LYS A 73 12.80 7.63 1.97
N ALA A 74 12.44 8.02 0.76
CA ALA A 74 11.19 7.62 0.13
C ALA A 74 11.15 6.10 -0.06
N VAL A 75 9.95 5.53 0.06
CA VAL A 75 9.67 4.12 -0.19
C VAL A 75 8.57 4.00 -1.22
N LEU A 76 8.79 3.12 -2.18
CA LEU A 76 7.78 2.76 -3.17
C LEU A 76 7.05 1.50 -2.68
N VAL A 77 5.80 1.69 -2.26
CA VAL A 77 4.91 0.65 -1.76
C VAL A 77 4.28 -0.06 -2.95
N ASP A 78 4.46 -1.38 -3.03
CA ASP A 78 4.02 -2.23 -4.15
C ASP A 78 2.48 -2.44 -4.18
N GLY A 79 2.01 -3.68 -4.11
CA GLY A 79 0.59 -4.03 -4.17
C GLY A 79 -0.02 -4.26 -2.78
N PHE A 80 -1.06 -5.09 -2.75
CA PHE A 80 -1.95 -5.25 -1.59
C PHE A 80 -1.23 -5.54 -0.27
N ILE A 81 -0.32 -6.53 -0.24
CA ILE A 81 0.40 -6.91 1.00
C ILE A 81 1.32 -5.78 1.49
N ALA A 82 2.03 -5.13 0.57
CA ALA A 82 2.88 -3.98 0.89
C ALA A 82 2.05 -2.80 1.45
N SER A 83 0.90 -2.52 0.85
CA SER A 83 -0.03 -1.49 1.34
C SER A 83 -0.64 -1.83 2.70
N VAL A 84 -0.87 -3.11 3.02
CA VAL A 84 -1.30 -3.52 4.36
C VAL A 84 -0.19 -3.24 5.39
N ALA A 85 1.08 -3.49 5.06
CA ALA A 85 2.20 -3.10 5.91
C ALA A 85 2.28 -1.58 6.08
N ALA A 86 2.08 -0.81 5.00
CA ALA A 86 2.00 0.65 5.06
C ALA A 86 0.88 1.12 5.98
N LEU A 87 -0.30 0.51 5.91
CA LEU A 87 -1.43 0.81 6.78
C LEU A 87 -1.12 0.57 8.26
N VAL A 88 -0.44 -0.54 8.59
CA VAL A 88 0.02 -0.79 9.96
C VAL A 88 1.00 0.30 10.41
N ALA A 89 2.01 0.60 9.59
CA ALA A 89 3.04 1.58 9.90
C ALA A 89 2.44 2.98 10.12
N VAL A 90 1.59 3.46 9.20
CA VAL A 90 0.94 4.77 9.28
C VAL A 90 0.00 4.87 10.47
N LYS A 91 -0.78 3.81 10.78
CA LYS A 91 -1.63 3.82 11.98
C LYS A 91 -0.82 3.81 13.27
N ALA A 92 0.35 3.19 13.28
CA ALA A 92 1.24 3.17 14.44
C ALA A 92 1.99 4.51 14.61
N ASN A 93 2.40 5.13 13.50
CA ASN A 93 3.05 6.43 13.47
C ASN A 93 2.67 7.19 12.18
N PRO A 94 1.76 8.18 12.26
CA PRO A 94 1.31 8.93 11.09
C PRO A 94 2.40 9.72 10.36
N SER A 95 3.53 10.04 11.02
CA SER A 95 4.62 10.80 10.39
C SER A 95 5.36 10.02 9.29
N ILE A 96 5.07 8.73 9.12
CA ILE A 96 5.63 7.89 8.06
C ILE A 96 4.95 8.18 6.71
N ALA A 97 3.69 8.63 6.71
CA ALA A 97 2.89 8.76 5.48
C ALA A 97 3.57 9.58 4.35
N PRO A 98 4.23 10.73 4.62
CA PRO A 98 4.91 11.51 3.57
C PRO A 98 6.07 10.78 2.88
N TRP A 99 6.59 9.69 3.47
CA TRP A 99 7.69 8.91 2.91
C TRP A 99 7.23 7.76 2.01
N LEU A 100 5.91 7.52 1.93
CA LEU A 100 5.34 6.39 1.21
C LEU A 100 4.72 6.86 -0.11
N PHE A 101 5.26 6.37 -1.21
CA PHE A 101 4.71 6.51 -2.55
C PHE A 101 4.07 5.19 -2.95
N TYR A 102 2.86 5.23 -3.51
CA TYR A 102 2.10 4.03 -3.83
C TYR A 102 2.28 3.70 -5.31
N ALA A 103 2.88 2.55 -5.60
CA ALA A 103 3.30 2.18 -6.94
C ALA A 103 2.12 1.93 -7.86
N HIS A 104 1.19 1.07 -7.43
CA HIS A 104 0.07 0.68 -8.28
C HIS A 104 -1.18 0.28 -7.51
N CYS A 105 -2.34 0.39 -8.16
CA CYS A 105 -3.56 -0.28 -7.72
C CYS A 105 -3.53 -1.74 -8.17
N SER A 106 -3.17 -2.65 -7.26
CA SER A 106 -3.36 -4.10 -7.46
C SER A 106 -4.80 -4.47 -7.81
N ALA A 107 -4.97 -5.50 -8.63
CA ALA A 107 -6.27 -6.10 -8.96
C ALA A 107 -6.89 -6.93 -7.82
N GLU A 108 -6.23 -7.08 -6.68
CA GLU A 108 -6.84 -7.68 -5.49
C GLU A 108 -8.00 -6.79 -4.98
N PRO A 109 -9.22 -7.33 -4.79
CA PRO A 109 -10.41 -6.54 -4.44
C PRO A 109 -10.22 -5.63 -3.22
N GLY A 110 -9.56 -6.16 -2.19
CA GLY A 110 -9.33 -5.42 -0.95
C GLY A 110 -8.36 -4.25 -1.06
N HIS A 111 -7.61 -4.12 -2.15
CA HIS A 111 -6.55 -3.12 -2.23
C HIS A 111 -7.08 -1.69 -2.29
N ARG A 112 -8.18 -1.45 -3.02
CA ARG A 112 -8.80 -0.11 -3.09
C ARG A 112 -9.27 0.38 -1.72
N HIS A 113 -9.77 -0.50 -0.87
CA HIS A 113 -10.14 -0.16 0.51
C HIS A 113 -8.92 0.23 1.36
N VAL A 114 -7.78 -0.46 1.18
CA VAL A 114 -6.53 -0.14 1.89
C VAL A 114 -5.97 1.21 1.42
N LEU A 115 -5.92 1.45 0.11
CA LEU A 115 -5.48 2.71 -0.46
C LEU A 115 -6.36 3.88 0.00
N ALA A 116 -7.69 3.71 -0.01
CA ALA A 116 -8.62 4.72 0.49
C ALA A 116 -8.38 5.05 1.98
N ALA A 117 -8.16 4.03 2.83
CA ALA A 117 -7.86 4.23 4.23
C ALA A 117 -6.52 4.96 4.48
N LEU A 118 -5.56 4.77 3.57
CA LEU A 118 -4.28 5.46 3.57
C LEU A 118 -4.35 6.86 2.93
N LYS A 119 -5.48 7.22 2.30
CA LYS A 119 -5.60 8.40 1.42
C LYS A 119 -4.50 8.42 0.35
N ALA A 120 -4.19 7.24 -0.16
CA ALA A 120 -3.15 7.00 -1.14
C ALA A 120 -3.64 7.30 -2.55
N ASP A 121 -2.76 7.87 -3.36
CA ASP A 121 -2.94 8.04 -4.81
C ASP A 121 -1.89 7.19 -5.54
N PRO A 122 -2.26 6.02 -6.10
CA PRO A 122 -1.30 5.14 -6.74
C PRO A 122 -0.87 5.66 -8.11
N LEU A 123 0.41 5.51 -8.46
CA LEU A 123 0.96 5.99 -9.73
C LEU A 123 0.41 5.24 -10.95
N LEU A 124 0.07 3.96 -10.79
CA LEU A 124 -0.30 3.06 -11.89
C LEU A 124 -1.58 2.28 -11.58
N ASP A 125 -2.42 2.00 -12.58
CA ASP A 125 -3.50 1.01 -12.52
C ASP A 125 -3.44 0.12 -13.76
N LEU A 126 -2.69 -0.98 -13.64
CA LEU A 126 -2.36 -1.89 -14.75
C LEU A 126 -2.94 -3.30 -14.57
N GLY A 127 -3.86 -3.49 -13.61
CA GLY A 127 -4.43 -4.80 -13.30
C GLY A 127 -3.43 -5.84 -12.75
N MET A 128 -2.26 -5.41 -12.28
CA MET A 128 -1.23 -6.28 -11.72
C MET A 128 -1.65 -6.88 -10.38
N ARG A 129 -1.23 -8.11 -10.07
CA ARG A 129 -1.49 -8.78 -8.77
C ARG A 129 -0.45 -9.83 -8.37
N LEU A 130 0.74 -9.76 -8.96
CA LEU A 130 1.84 -10.70 -8.66
C LEU A 130 2.40 -10.47 -7.25
N GLY A 131 2.62 -9.20 -6.88
CA GLY A 131 3.36 -8.85 -5.67
C GLY A 131 4.86 -8.81 -5.94
N GLU A 132 5.66 -9.22 -4.94
CA GLU A 132 7.13 -9.33 -5.04
C GLU A 132 7.87 -8.01 -5.31
N GLY A 133 7.19 -6.86 -5.19
CA GLY A 133 7.78 -5.56 -5.55
C GLY A 133 7.74 -5.27 -7.05
N SER A 134 7.03 -6.08 -7.85
CA SER A 134 6.97 -5.93 -9.30
C SER A 134 6.30 -4.63 -9.75
N GLY A 135 5.21 -4.21 -9.10
CA GLY A 135 4.57 -2.92 -9.37
C GLY A 135 5.47 -1.75 -8.98
N ALA A 136 6.17 -1.86 -7.85
CA ALA A 136 7.19 -0.88 -7.45
C ALA A 136 8.34 -0.79 -8.47
N ALA A 137 8.85 -1.92 -8.96
CA ALA A 137 9.89 -1.95 -9.98
C ALA A 137 9.46 -1.29 -11.29
N VAL A 138 8.20 -1.42 -11.70
CA VAL A 138 7.67 -0.71 -12.88
C VAL A 138 7.49 0.79 -12.60
N ALA A 139 6.93 1.15 -11.45
CA ALA A 139 6.65 2.54 -11.09
C ALA A 139 7.93 3.38 -10.89
N VAL A 140 9.08 2.76 -10.59
CA VAL A 140 10.36 3.50 -10.47
C VAL A 140 10.70 4.26 -11.74
N LEU A 141 10.36 3.72 -12.92
CA LEU A 141 10.64 4.33 -14.21
C LEU A 141 9.87 5.65 -14.40
N VAL A 142 8.65 5.72 -13.86
CA VAL A 142 7.83 6.94 -13.89
C VAL A 142 8.40 8.00 -12.95
N LEU A 143 8.85 7.58 -11.77
CA LEU A 143 9.50 8.50 -10.82
C LEU A 143 10.82 9.04 -11.37
N GLU A 144 11.63 8.19 -12.00
CA GLU A 144 12.86 8.61 -12.68
C GLU A 144 12.56 9.62 -13.79
N ALA A 145 11.55 9.35 -14.64
CA ALA A 145 11.13 10.30 -15.67
C ALA A 145 10.70 11.65 -15.08
N ALA A 146 9.92 11.64 -13.99
CA ALA A 146 9.53 12.88 -13.30
C ALA A 146 10.73 13.67 -12.77
N CYS A 147 11.71 12.99 -12.16
CA CYS A 147 12.95 13.63 -11.70
C CYS A 147 13.77 14.21 -12.84
N GLN A 148 13.85 13.51 -13.98
CA GLN A 148 14.58 13.98 -15.17
C GLN A 148 13.90 15.20 -15.77
N LEU A 149 12.56 15.18 -15.89
CA LEU A 149 11.80 16.34 -16.37
C LEU A 149 11.98 17.54 -15.43
N HIS A 150 11.90 17.34 -14.12
CA HIS A 150 12.10 18.42 -13.17
C HIS A 150 13.51 19.02 -13.21
N SER A 151 14.53 18.18 -13.38
CA SER A 151 15.94 18.61 -13.32
C SER A 151 16.46 19.19 -14.63
N ASN A 152 15.94 18.72 -15.77
CA ASN A 152 16.58 18.96 -17.08
C ASN A 152 15.66 19.62 -18.11
N MET A 153 14.38 19.81 -17.83
CA MET A 153 13.50 20.51 -18.76
C MET A 153 13.83 22.01 -18.76
N ALA A 154 14.08 22.55 -19.94
CA ALA A 154 14.33 23.98 -20.11
C ALA A 154 13.14 24.80 -19.59
N THR A 155 13.44 25.89 -18.90
CA THR A 155 12.46 26.91 -18.57
C THR A 155 11.96 27.61 -19.84
N PHE A 156 10.82 28.30 -19.77
CA PHE A 156 10.31 29.06 -20.93
C PHE A 156 11.32 30.06 -21.49
N SER A 157 12.09 30.71 -20.60
CA SER A 157 13.17 31.63 -20.98
C SER A 157 14.28 30.93 -21.77
N GLU A 158 14.77 29.79 -21.28
CA GLU A 158 15.83 29.01 -21.95
C GLU A 158 15.36 28.41 -23.29
N ALA A 159 14.07 28.06 -23.39
CA ALA A 159 13.45 27.53 -24.59
C ALA A 159 13.02 28.60 -25.60
N GLY A 160 13.16 29.90 -25.27
CA GLY A 160 12.74 31.01 -26.14
C GLY A 160 11.23 31.08 -26.37
N VAL A 161 10.43 30.58 -25.41
CA VAL A 161 8.96 30.58 -25.49
C VAL A 161 8.44 31.89 -24.93
N SER A 162 7.60 32.59 -25.70
CA SER A 162 6.93 33.82 -25.28
C SER A 162 5.95 33.53 -24.15
N GLU A 163 6.01 34.29 -23.05
CA GLU A 163 4.97 34.23 -22.03
C GLU A 163 3.64 34.74 -22.61
N ALA A 164 2.55 34.06 -22.29
CA ALA A 164 1.23 34.55 -22.68
C ALA A 164 0.95 35.87 -21.95
N SER A 165 0.65 36.92 -22.72
CA SER A 165 0.10 38.15 -22.18
C SER A 165 -1.30 37.87 -21.64
N ASP A 166 -1.53 38.17 -20.36
CA ASP A 166 -2.85 38.14 -19.69
C ASP A 166 -3.95 38.87 -20.49
#